data_AF-A0A5C9DT84-F1
#
_entry.id   AF-A0A5C9DT84-F1
#
_cell.length_a   1.000
_cell.length_b   1.000
_cell.length_c   1.000
_cell.angle_alpha   90.00
_cell.angle_beta   90.00
_cell.angle_gamma   90.00
#
_symmetry.space_group_name_H-M   'P 1'
#
loop_
_entity.id
_entity.type
_entity.pdbx_description
1 polymer ?
#
loop_
_entity_poly.entity_id
_entity_poly.type
_entity_poly.pdbx_seq_one_letter_code
_entity_poly.pdbx_strand_id
1 'polypeptide(L)'
;MENSLNFSFYFGVFCSIGGIVFFIYSLTIIKKIKELFPQSEIIKKWKVLQVLIYIFLFGYVVNIVSLFLGWDELIIYMTSTVYLFGAIFVLLIINLSFKTYKTIIMEG
;
A
#
# COMPACT_ATOMS: atom_id res chain seq x y z
N MET A 1 21.30 25.41 -4.11
CA MET A 1 19.96 25.26 -3.50
C MET A 1 18.89 24.89 -4.52
N GLU A 2 18.97 25.35 -5.76
CA GLU A 2 17.99 24.98 -6.82
C GLU A 2 18.09 23.50 -7.25
N ASN A 3 19.31 22.96 -7.40
CA ASN A 3 19.50 21.55 -7.77
C ASN A 3 19.01 20.54 -6.71
N SER A 4 19.05 20.88 -5.42
CA SER A 4 18.58 19.99 -4.34
C SER A 4 17.06 19.90 -4.30
N LEU A 5 16.36 21.01 -4.53
CA LEU A 5 14.89 21.05 -4.62
C LEU A 5 14.38 20.22 -5.81
N ASN A 6 15.03 20.36 -6.97
CA ASN A 6 14.69 19.59 -8.16
C ASN A 6 14.89 18.09 -7.94
N PHE A 7 15.99 17.68 -7.31
CA PHE A 7 16.25 16.26 -7.04
C PHE A 7 15.19 15.63 -6.12
N SER A 8 14.88 16.27 -4.98
CA SER A 8 13.88 15.77 -4.04
C SER A 8 12.50 15.65 -4.68
N PHE A 9 12.12 16.61 -5.53
CA PHE A 9 10.88 16.57 -6.28
C PHE A 9 10.82 15.37 -7.24
N TYR A 10 11.81 15.23 -8.14
CA TYR A 10 11.84 14.13 -9.11
C TYR A 10 11.88 12.76 -8.44
N PHE A 11 12.67 12.64 -7.37
CA PHE A 11 12.75 11.42 -6.57
C PHE A 11 11.39 11.09 -5.93
N GLY A 12 10.72 12.08 -5.32
CA GLY A 12 9.41 11.92 -4.72
C GLY A 12 8.35 11.47 -5.73
N VAL A 13 8.32 12.07 -6.92
CA VAL A 13 7.42 11.67 -8.01
C VAL A 13 7.74 10.26 -8.50
N PHE A 14 9.01 9.94 -8.73
CA PHE A 14 9.44 8.61 -9.18
C PHE A 14 9.06 7.52 -8.18
N CYS A 15 9.37 7.72 -6.90
CA CYS A 15 8.97 6.81 -5.83
C CYS A 15 7.45 6.68 -5.73
N SER A 16 6.71 7.76 -5.96
CA SER A 16 5.26 7.73 -5.90
C SER A 16 4.66 6.89 -7.03
N ILE A 17 5.15 7.07 -8.26
CA ILE A 17 4.73 6.26 -9.42
C ILE A 17 5.09 4.79 -9.20
N GLY A 18 6.31 4.51 -8.72
CA GLY A 18 6.73 3.14 -8.39
C GLY A 18 5.81 2.48 -7.36
N GLY A 19 5.45 3.18 -6.28
CA GLY A 19 4.51 2.70 -5.27
C GLY A 19 3.14 2.39 -5.87
N ILE A 20 2.60 3.27 -6.72
CA ILE A 20 1.32 3.04 -7.42
C ILE A 20 1.37 1.75 -8.24
N VAL A 21 2.44 1.55 -9.02
CA VAL A 21 2.61 0.33 -9.83
C VAL A 21 2.64 -0.92 -8.96
N PHE A 22 3.41 -0.92 -7.86
CA PHE A 22 3.48 -2.05 -6.93
C PHE A 22 2.14 -2.34 -6.25
N PHE A 23 1.38 -1.30 -5.87
CA PHE A 23 0.06 -1.47 -5.28
C PHE A 23 -0.94 -2.04 -6.28
N ILE A 24 -0.97 -1.54 -7.52
CA ILE A 24 -1.83 -2.09 -8.59
C ILE A 24 -1.49 -3.56 -8.82
N TYR A 25 -0.21 -3.90 -8.93
CA TYR A 25 0.24 -5.28 -9.07
C TYR A 25 -0.20 -6.15 -7.88
N SER A 26 -0.06 -5.64 -6.65
CA SER A 26 -0.50 -6.34 -5.44
C SER A 26 -2.00 -6.64 -5.44
N LEU A 27 -2.85 -5.74 -5.97
CA LEU A 27 -4.27 -5.98 -6.14
C LEU A 27 -4.56 -7.16 -7.09
N THR A 28 -3.74 -7.35 -8.14
CA THR A 28 -3.89 -8.50 -9.03
C THR A 28 -3.57 -9.81 -8.33
N ILE A 29 -2.55 -9.83 -7.47
CA ILE A 29 -2.20 -11.02 -6.68
C ILE A 29 -3.30 -11.34 -5.67
N ILE A 30 -3.84 -10.33 -4.98
CA ILE A 30 -4.94 -10.53 -4.03
C ILE A 30 -6.18 -11.11 -4.71
N LYS A 31 -6.48 -10.72 -5.96
CA LYS A 31 -7.57 -11.34 -6.74
C LYS A 31 -7.33 -12.84 -6.94
N LYS A 32 -6.12 -13.23 -7.37
CA LYS A 32 -5.74 -14.64 -7.51
C LYS A 32 -5.86 -15.41 -6.19
N ILE A 33 -5.41 -14.84 -5.07
CA ILE A 33 -5.53 -15.48 -3.75
C ILE A 33 -7.01 -15.70 -3.37
N LYS A 34 -7.89 -14.74 -3.67
CA LYS A 34 -9.32 -14.88 -3.39
C LYS A 34 -9.99 -15.96 -4.25
N GLU A 35 -9.54 -16.13 -5.49
CA GLU A 35 -10.00 -17.20 -6.38
C GLU A 35 -9.55 -18.59 -5.93
N LEU A 36 -8.39 -18.69 -5.27
CA LEU A 36 -7.86 -19.96 -4.75
C LEU A 36 -8.58 -20.47 -3.49
N PHE A 37 -9.14 -19.58 -2.66
CA PHE A 37 -9.80 -19.96 -1.39
C PHE A 37 -11.26 -19.50 -1.30
N PRO A 38 -12.12 -19.85 -2.29
CA PRO A 38 -13.49 -19.39 -2.33
C PRO A 38 -14.22 -19.84 -1.06
N GLN A 39 -14.94 -18.91 -0.41
CA GLN A 39 -15.74 -19.11 0.82
C GLN A 39 -14.98 -19.21 2.16
N SER A 40 -13.65 -19.11 2.20
CA SER A 40 -12.93 -19.07 3.48
C SER A 40 -13.16 -17.75 4.24
N GLU A 41 -13.24 -17.79 5.58
CA GLU A 41 -13.26 -16.57 6.41
C GLU A 41 -12.02 -15.70 6.21
N ILE A 42 -10.95 -16.30 5.71
CA ILE A 42 -9.68 -15.67 5.34
C ILE A 42 -9.90 -14.60 4.26
N ILE A 43 -10.84 -14.78 3.32
CA ILE A 43 -11.17 -13.76 2.30
C ILE A 43 -11.60 -12.43 2.93
N LYS A 44 -12.36 -12.45 4.03
CA LYS A 44 -12.81 -11.21 4.70
C LYS A 44 -11.61 -10.39 5.18
N LYS A 45 -10.55 -11.05 5.67
CA LYS A 45 -9.31 -10.40 6.10
C LYS A 45 -8.49 -9.87 4.92
N TRP A 46 -8.49 -10.57 3.79
CA TRP A 46 -7.89 -10.07 2.54
C TRP A 46 -8.62 -8.84 1.99
N LYS A 47 -9.94 -8.68 2.23
CA LYS A 47 -10.66 -7.45 1.88
C LYS A 47 -10.16 -6.24 2.69
N VAL A 48 -9.84 -6.41 3.98
CA VAL A 48 -9.29 -5.32 4.80
C VAL A 48 -7.95 -4.84 4.26
N LEU A 49 -7.05 -5.76 3.90
CA LEU A 49 -5.78 -5.40 3.23
C LEU A 49 -5.99 -4.72 1.88
N GLN A 50 -6.99 -5.16 1.11
CA GLN A 50 -7.32 -4.52 -0.16
C GLN A 50 -7.76 -3.06 0.04
N VAL A 51 -8.59 -2.79 1.06
CA VAL A 51 -8.99 -1.41 1.42
C VAL A 51 -7.76 -0.58 1.80
N LEU A 52 -6.84 -1.13 2.60
CA LEU A 52 -5.59 -0.44 2.94
C LEU A 52 -4.76 -0.11 1.70
N ILE A 53 -4.65 -1.03 0.73
CA ILE A 53 -3.98 -0.77 -0.54
C ILE A 53 -4.64 0.38 -1.31
N TYR A 54 -5.97 0.46 -1.33
CA TYR A 54 -6.66 1.60 -1.96
C TYR A 54 -6.39 2.92 -1.24
N ILE A 55 -6.33 2.91 0.10
CA ILE A 55 -5.96 4.09 0.89
C ILE A 55 -4.54 4.55 0.53
N PHE A 56 -3.58 3.63 0.44
CA PHE A 56 -2.23 3.99 0.00
C PHE A 56 -2.21 4.50 -1.43
N LEU A 57 -2.88 3.85 -2.37
CA LEU A 57 -2.98 4.33 -3.75
C LEU A 57 -3.47 5.77 -3.81
N PHE A 58 -4.54 6.07 -3.08
CA PHE A 58 -5.05 7.44 -2.96
C PHE A 58 -4.00 8.38 -2.35
N GLY A 59 -3.35 7.98 -1.26
CA GLY A 59 -2.31 8.78 -0.61
C GLY A 59 -1.13 9.09 -1.53
N TYR A 60 -0.73 8.15 -2.38
CA TYR A 60 0.32 8.33 -3.36
C TYR A 60 -0.07 9.28 -4.49
N VAL A 61 -1.33 9.24 -4.96
CA VAL A 61 -1.86 10.21 -5.92
C VAL A 61 -1.89 11.61 -5.30
N VAL A 62 -2.39 11.73 -4.07
CA VAL A 62 -2.39 13.02 -3.36
C VAL A 62 -0.97 13.54 -3.17
N ASN A 63 0.00 12.68 -2.80
CA ASN A 63 1.40 13.09 -2.66
C ASN A 63 1.96 13.70 -3.95
N ILE A 64 1.68 13.08 -5.11
CA ILE A 64 2.10 13.64 -6.41
C ILE A 64 1.49 15.02 -6.62
N VAL A 65 0.17 15.17 -6.41
CA VAL A 65 -0.52 16.45 -6.57
C VAL A 65 0.06 17.51 -5.63
N SER A 66 0.31 17.17 -4.36
CA SER A 66 0.90 18.07 -3.38
C SER A 66 2.31 18.52 -3.76
N LEU A 67 3.13 17.62 -4.32
CA LEU A 67 4.46 17.96 -4.83
C LEU A 67 4.38 18.99 -5.97
N PHE A 68 3.42 18.84 -6.89
CA PHE A 68 3.23 19.80 -7.99
C PHE A 68 2.68 21.15 -7.52
N LEU A 69 1.86 21.17 -6.47
CA LEU A 69 1.28 22.39 -5.90
C LEU A 69 2.17 23.07 -4.84
N GLY A 70 3.28 22.43 -4.44
CA GLY A 70 4.18 22.94 -3.40
C GLY A 70 3.55 22.96 -2.00
N TRP A 71 2.66 22.02 -1.69
CA TRP A 71 1.95 21.96 -0.40
C TRP A 71 2.74 21.16 0.64
N ASP A 72 3.85 21.73 1.12
CA ASP A 72 4.80 21.07 2.01
C ASP A 72 4.18 20.56 3.33
N GLU A 73 3.28 21.33 3.95
CA GLU A 73 2.60 20.91 5.17
C GLU A 73 1.75 19.65 4.95
N LEU A 74 1.01 19.59 3.84
CA LEU A 74 0.21 18.42 3.49
C LEU A 74 1.08 17.20 3.24
N ILE A 75 2.25 17.38 2.61
CA ILE A 75 3.22 16.29 2.40
C ILE A 75 3.70 15.73 3.74
N ILE A 76 4.00 16.58 4.72
CA ILE A 76 4.42 16.17 6.07
C ILE A 76 3.31 15.32 6.73
N TYR A 77 2.07 15.81 6.78
CA TYR A 77 0.96 15.08 7.38
C TYR A 77 0.68 13.74 6.69
N MET A 78 0.74 13.72 5.36
CA MET A 78 0.54 12.51 4.57
C MET A 78 1.66 11.50 4.81
N THR A 79 2.92 11.95 4.93
CA THR A 79 4.07 11.07 5.20
C THR A 79 3.92 10.37 6.55
N SER A 80 3.60 11.11 7.61
CA SER A 80 3.38 10.52 8.94
C SER A 80 2.20 9.54 8.95
N THR A 81 1.13 9.87 8.23
CA THR A 81 -0.03 8.99 8.06
C THR A 81 0.36 7.70 7.35
N VAL A 82 1.08 7.79 6.22
CA VAL A 82 1.56 6.64 5.46
C VAL A 82 2.47 5.76 6.32
N TYR A 83 3.32 6.33 7.18
CA TYR A 83 4.16 5.54 8.09
C TYR A 83 3.34 4.75 9.11
N LEU A 84 2.34 5.38 9.74
CA LEU A 84 1.47 4.70 10.69
C LEU A 84 0.66 3.58 10.02
N PHE A 85 0.00 3.89 8.92
CA PHE A 85 -0.77 2.90 8.16
C PHE A 85 0.16 1.81 7.60
N GLY A 86 1.40 2.14 7.26
CA GLY A 86 2.43 1.20 6.81
C GLY A 86 2.74 0.16 7.88
N ALA A 87 2.95 0.59 9.12
CA ALA A 87 3.16 -0.32 10.25
C ALA A 87 1.94 -1.23 10.50
N ILE A 88 0.73 -0.67 10.46
CA ILE A 88 -0.52 -1.43 10.58
C ILE A 88 -0.63 -2.46 9.44
N PHE A 89 -0.32 -2.06 8.20
CA PHE A 89 -0.35 -2.93 7.04
C PHE A 89 0.62 -4.11 7.20
N VAL A 90 1.86 -3.85 7.61
CA VAL A 90 2.88 -4.88 7.86
C VAL A 90 2.41 -5.89 8.92
N LEU A 91 1.84 -5.41 10.02
CA LEU A 91 1.31 -6.28 11.07
C LEU A 91 0.18 -7.18 10.54
N LEU A 92 -0.75 -6.60 9.79
CA LEU A 92 -1.89 -7.32 9.24
C LEU A 92 -1.48 -8.36 8.20
N ILE A 93 -0.56 -8.02 7.27
CA ILE A 93 -0.13 -8.94 6.23
C ILE A 93 0.67 -10.11 6.82
N ILE A 94 1.54 -9.89 7.81
CA ILE A 94 2.29 -10.98 8.46
C ILE A 94 1.32 -11.95 9.15
N ASN A 95 0.37 -11.43 9.93
CA ASN A 95 -0.61 -12.25 10.64
C ASN A 95 -1.54 -13.01 9.67
N LEU A 96 -1.98 -12.35 8.59
CA LEU A 96 -2.83 -12.99 7.60
C LEU A 96 -2.09 -14.06 6.79
N SER A 97 -0.85 -13.78 6.39
CA SER A 97 -0.01 -14.75 5.69
C SER A 97 0.21 -15.98 6.54
N PHE A 98 0.57 -15.82 7.83
CA PHE A 98 0.71 -16.93 8.77
C PHE A 98 -0.56 -17.78 8.88
N LYS A 99 -1.73 -17.13 9.03
CA LYS A 99 -3.02 -17.83 9.09
C LYS A 99 -3.33 -18.56 7.78
N THR A 100 -3.03 -17.94 6.64
CA THR A 100 -3.25 -18.54 5.33
C THR A 100 -2.37 -19.78 5.15
N TYR A 101 -1.08 -19.71 5.49
CA TYR A 101 -0.19 -20.87 5.45
C TYR A 101 -0.63 -21.99 6.38
N LYS A 102 -1.04 -21.65 7.61
CA LYS A 102 -1.54 -22.64 8.57
C LYS A 102 -2.75 -23.38 8.02
N THR A 103 -3.70 -22.67 7.41
CA THR A 103 -4.87 -23.29 6.76
C THR A 103 -4.45 -24.21 5.61
N ILE A 104 -3.54 -23.77 4.73
CA ILE A 104 -3.06 -24.58 3.61
C ILE A 104 -2.39 -25.88 4.09
N ILE A 105 -1.58 -25.82 5.15
CA ILE A 105 -0.82 -26.98 5.66
C ILE A 105 -1.71 -27.92 6.49
N MET A 106 -2.71 -27.40 7.20
CA MET A 106 -3.55 -28.21 8.11
C MET A 106 -4.81 -28.78 7.45
N GLU A 107 -5.30 -28.17 6.36
CA GLU A 107 -6.46 -28.66 5.60
C GLU A 107 -6.05 -29.33 4.28
N GLY A 108 -4.75 -29.37 3.97
CA GLY A 108 -4.16 -30.03 2.80
C GLY A 108 -3.65 -31.43 3.08
#